data_AF-A0A848UAT1-F1
#
_entry.id   AF-A0A848UAT1-F1
#
_cell.length_a   1.000
_cell.length_b   1.000
_cell.length_c   1.000
_cell.angle_alpha   90.00
_cell.angle_beta   90.00
_cell.angle_gamma   90.00
#
_symmetry.space_group_name_H-M   'P 1'
#
loop_
_entity.id
_entity.type
_entity.pdbx_description
1 polymer ?
#
loop_
_entity_poly.entity_id
_entity_poly.type
_entity_poly.pdbx_seq_one_letter_code
_entity_poly.pdbx_strand_id
1 'polypeptide(L)'
;MSEVDERREPEPLTDPTTPVAASPDTTDELDRLWDDKPGIWGQLTAVQNDAIGVRMVLTGFFFLLLGGSVDSFVMRLQLARPDSDIVGPQLYNELFTNHGSVTMFL
;
A
#
# COMPACT_ATOMS: atom_id res chain seq x y z
N MET A 1 22.01 -27.17 -31.41
CA MET A 1 22.23 -28.31 -30.50
C MET A 1 23.14 -27.79 -29.40
N SER A 2 22.56 -27.10 -28.40
CA SER A 2 22.15 -27.65 -27.11
C SER A 2 23.34 -27.83 -26.15
N GLU A 3 23.76 -26.76 -25.50
CA GLU A 3 24.25 -26.86 -24.12
C GLU A 3 23.46 -25.86 -23.30
N VAL A 4 22.41 -26.41 -22.71
CA VAL A 4 21.61 -25.84 -21.65
C VAL A 4 22.56 -25.59 -20.49
N ASP A 5 22.71 -24.33 -20.11
CA ASP A 5 23.30 -23.87 -18.85
C ASP A 5 22.77 -24.74 -17.71
N GLU A 6 23.59 -25.71 -17.31
CA GLU A 6 23.37 -26.54 -16.13
C GLU A 6 23.13 -25.58 -14.97
N ARG A 7 21.91 -25.62 -14.42
CA ARG A 7 21.60 -24.98 -13.15
C ARG A 7 22.58 -25.53 -12.12
N ARG A 8 23.65 -24.77 -11.86
CA ARG A 8 24.63 -25.03 -10.81
C ARG A 8 23.83 -25.26 -9.52
N GLU A 9 23.70 -26.53 -9.13
CA GLU A 9 23.12 -26.91 -7.85
C GLU A 9 23.89 -26.13 -6.78
N PRO A 10 23.22 -25.37 -5.90
CA PRO A 10 23.92 -24.60 -4.89
C PRO A 10 24.71 -25.57 -4.02
N GLU A 11 26.04 -25.44 -4.04
CA GLU A 11 26.93 -26.18 -3.15
C GLU A 11 26.40 -25.99 -1.72
N PRO A 12 26.16 -27.08 -0.96
CA PRO A 12 25.65 -26.94 0.39
C PRO A 12 26.64 -26.08 1.17
N LEU A 13 26.19 -24.91 1.64
CA LEU A 13 26.95 -23.97 2.46
C LEU A 13 27.26 -24.63 3.82
N THR A 14 28.19 -25.57 3.83
CA THR A 14 28.72 -26.21 5.04
C THR A 14 29.96 -25.46 5.49
N ASP A 15 29.79 -24.18 5.84
CA ASP A 15 30.82 -23.46 6.60
C ASP A 15 30.67 -23.88 8.08
N PRO A 16 31.69 -24.54 8.68
CA PRO A 16 31.62 -25.00 10.07
C PRO A 16 31.54 -23.86 11.09
N THR A 17 31.77 -22.61 10.67
CA THR A 17 31.63 -21.42 11.51
C THR A 17 30.25 -20.76 11.41
N THR A 18 29.42 -21.18 10.45
CA THR A 18 28.05 -20.68 10.34
C THR A 18 27.21 -21.30 11.46
N PRO A 19 26.65 -20.49 12.38
CA PRO A 19 25.77 -21.01 13.40
C PRO A 19 24.53 -21.62 12.73
N VAL A 20 24.34 -22.93 12.89
CA VAL A 20 23.16 -23.64 12.41
C VAL A 20 21.99 -23.19 13.29
N ALA A 21 21.13 -22.33 12.74
CA ALA A 21 19.89 -21.98 13.38
C ALA A 21 19.03 -23.25 13.53
N ALA A 22 18.52 -23.52 14.73
CA ALA A 22 17.53 -24.56 14.91
C ALA A 22 16.34 -24.25 13.98
N SER A 23 15.96 -25.23 13.16
CA SER A 23 14.74 -25.07 12.36
C SER A 23 13.56 -25.03 13.32
N PRO A 24 12.67 -24.03 13.24
CA PRO A 24 11.49 -23.99 14.10
C PRO A 24 10.66 -25.26 13.88
N ASP A 25 10.28 -25.92 14.98
CA ASP A 25 9.55 -27.18 14.92
C ASP A 25 8.09 -26.97 14.47
N THR A 26 7.58 -25.73 14.51
CA THR A 26 6.18 -25.39 14.18
C THR A 26 6.04 -23.96 13.63
N THR A 27 5.07 -23.75 12.74
CA THR A 27 4.74 -22.43 12.17
C THR A 27 4.30 -21.41 13.23
N ASP A 28 3.69 -21.85 14.32
CA ASP A 28 3.24 -20.97 15.41
C ASP A 28 4.42 -20.31 16.14
N GLU A 29 5.59 -20.96 16.18
CA GLU A 29 6.79 -20.38 16.79
C GLU A 29 7.40 -19.29 15.90
N LEU A 30 7.37 -19.51 14.59
CA LEU A 30 7.68 -18.48 13.58
C LEU A 30 6.73 -17.29 13.71
N ASP A 31 5.44 -17.52 13.70
CA ASP A 31 4.48 -16.42 13.77
C ASP A 31 4.71 -15.57 15.04
N ARG A 32 5.01 -16.21 16.17
CA ARG A 32 5.30 -15.51 17.43
C ARG A 32 6.61 -14.74 17.45
N LEU A 33 7.65 -15.19 16.73
CA LEU A 33 8.93 -14.49 16.63
C LEU A 33 8.85 -13.30 15.67
N TRP A 34 8.06 -13.43 14.61
CA TRP A 34 7.90 -12.43 13.55
C TRP A 34 6.72 -11.48 13.77
N ASP A 35 5.91 -11.69 14.82
CA ASP A 35 4.80 -10.81 15.17
C ASP A 35 5.29 -9.43 15.64
N ASP A 36 4.58 -8.40 15.22
CA ASP A 36 4.83 -7.04 15.70
C ASP A 36 4.22 -6.83 17.07
N LYS A 37 4.76 -5.85 17.81
CA LYS A 37 4.19 -5.48 19.10
C LYS A 37 2.72 -5.06 18.92
N PRO A 38 1.78 -5.57 19.72
CA PRO A 38 0.37 -5.25 19.54
C PRO A 38 0.06 -3.79 19.88
N GLY A 39 -0.96 -3.25 19.21
CA GLY A 39 -1.51 -1.92 19.45
C GLY A 39 -1.08 -0.86 18.44
N ILE A 40 -1.65 0.33 18.58
CA ILE A 40 -1.49 1.46 17.64
C ILE A 40 -0.02 1.91 17.50
N TRP A 41 0.72 1.93 18.60
CA TRP A 41 2.14 2.29 18.59
C TRP A 41 3.00 1.25 17.89
N GLY A 42 2.73 -0.03 18.11
CA GLY A 42 3.43 -1.11 17.41
C GLY A 42 3.11 -1.12 15.93
N GLN A 43 1.85 -0.87 15.56
CA GLN A 43 1.41 -0.70 14.18
C GLN A 43 2.12 0.48 13.49
N LEU A 44 2.32 1.61 14.18
CA LEU A 44 3.06 2.78 13.66
C LEU A 44 4.55 2.50 13.48
N THR A 45 5.19 1.80 14.43
CA THR A 45 6.61 1.47 14.37
C THR A 45 6.93 0.23 13.54
N ALA A 46 5.93 -0.57 13.17
CA ALA A 46 6.07 -1.78 12.39
C ALA A 46 6.69 -1.48 11.02
N VAL A 47 7.76 -2.21 10.70
CA VAL A 47 8.51 -2.09 9.43
C VAL A 47 8.14 -3.22 8.46
N GLN A 48 7.38 -4.22 8.93
CA GLN A 48 6.97 -5.33 8.09
C GLN A 48 5.97 -4.90 7.01
N ASN A 49 6.06 -5.57 5.86
CA ASN A 49 5.38 -5.17 4.63
C ASN A 49 3.85 -5.27 4.73
N ASP A 50 3.31 -6.18 5.55
CA ASP A 50 1.87 -6.32 5.70
C ASP A 50 1.29 -5.12 6.47
N ALA A 51 1.95 -4.67 7.54
CA ALA A 51 1.53 -3.48 8.30
C ALA A 51 1.64 -2.19 7.48
N ILE A 52 2.70 -2.05 6.66
CA ILE A 52 2.84 -0.92 5.74
C ILE A 52 1.76 -0.97 4.65
N GLY A 53 1.53 -2.16 4.07
CA GLY A 53 0.51 -2.37 3.05
C GLY A 53 -0.90 -2.01 3.53
N VAL A 54 -1.28 -2.48 4.73
CA VAL A 54 -2.58 -2.15 5.33
C VAL A 54 -2.74 -0.64 5.56
N ARG A 55 -1.70 0.06 6.01
CA ARG A 55 -1.74 1.53 6.17
C ARG A 55 -1.91 2.26 4.85
N MET A 56 -1.19 1.85 3.82
CA MET A 56 -1.31 2.42 2.48
C MET A 56 -2.72 2.23 1.93
N VAL A 57 -3.28 1.03 2.03
CA VAL A 57 -4.65 0.74 1.57
C VAL A 57 -5.68 1.54 2.36
N LEU A 58 -5.57 1.62 3.69
CA LEU A 58 -6.49 2.40 4.51
C LEU A 58 -6.43 3.90 4.20
N THR A 59 -5.21 4.44 4.06
CA THR A 59 -4.99 5.86 3.76
C THR A 59 -5.49 6.20 2.37
N GLY A 60 -5.14 5.39 1.36
CA GLY A 60 -5.62 5.57 0.00
C GLY A 60 -7.14 5.40 -0.11
N PHE A 61 -7.73 4.43 0.58
CA PHE A 61 -9.20 4.30 0.63
C PHE A 61 -9.87 5.53 1.27
N PHE A 62 -9.28 6.07 2.34
CA PHE A 62 -9.76 7.30 2.97
C PHE A 62 -9.71 8.49 2.00
N PHE A 63 -8.59 8.72 1.32
CA PHE A 63 -8.44 9.81 0.35
C PHE A 63 -9.26 9.60 -0.92
N LEU A 64 -9.44 8.36 -1.36
CA LEU A 64 -10.35 7.99 -2.43
C LEU A 64 -11.80 8.35 -2.08
N LEU A 65 -12.20 8.18 -0.82
CA LEU A 65 -13.54 8.62 -0.40
C LEU A 65 -13.64 10.14 -0.31
N LEU A 66 -12.68 10.83 0.32
CA LEU A 66 -12.74 12.29 0.47
C LEU A 66 -12.56 13.03 -0.85
N GLY A 67 -11.41 12.86 -1.51
CA GLY A 67 -11.11 13.56 -2.76
C GLY A 67 -11.84 12.97 -3.96
N GLY A 68 -12.10 11.66 -3.96
CA GLY A 68 -12.79 10.99 -5.05
C GLY A 68 -14.32 11.17 -5.04
N SER A 69 -14.97 11.12 -3.87
CA SER A 69 -16.45 11.12 -3.82
C SER A 69 -17.02 12.54 -3.72
N VAL A 70 -16.45 13.39 -2.87
CA VAL A 70 -17.04 14.68 -2.52
C VAL A 70 -16.84 15.68 -3.65
N ASP A 71 -15.61 15.87 -4.11
CA ASP A 71 -15.29 16.85 -5.17
C ASP A 71 -15.93 16.47 -6.51
N SER A 72 -15.94 15.18 -6.83
CA SER A 72 -16.53 14.65 -8.07
C SER A 72 -18.06 14.74 -8.10
N PHE A 73 -18.70 14.62 -6.94
CA PHE A 73 -20.15 14.84 -6.83
C PHE A 73 -20.51 16.31 -7.05
N VAL A 74 -19.72 17.24 -6.52
CA VAL A 74 -19.90 18.69 -6.73
C VAL A 74 -19.74 19.05 -8.21
N MET A 75 -18.71 18.53 -8.89
CA MET A 75 -18.52 18.74 -10.33
C MET A 75 -19.68 18.19 -11.17
N ARG A 76 -20.24 17.02 -10.80
CA ARG A 76 -21.42 16.46 -11.48
C ARG A 76 -22.70 17.24 -11.21
N LEU A 77 -22.88 17.79 -10.00
CA LEU A 77 -24.00 18.67 -9.67
C LEU A 77 -24.00 19.94 -10.51
N GLN A 78 -22.83 20.52 -10.75
CA GLN A 78 -22.67 21.70 -11.61
C GLN A 78 -23.11 21.43 -13.07
N LEU A 79 -22.87 20.22 -13.58
CA LEU A 79 -23.29 19.81 -14.94
C LEU A 79 -24.73 19.28 -15.02
N ALA A 80 -25.37 18.99 -13.89
CA ALA A 80 -26.72 18.43 -13.86
C ALA A 80 -27.80 19.45 -14.26
N ARG A 81 -27.52 20.76 -14.16
CA ARG A 81 -28.39 21.82 -14.69
C ARG A 81 -27.56 22.86 -15.47
N PRO A 82 -28.02 23.27 -16.66
CA PRO A 82 -27.40 24.39 -17.37
C PRO A 82 -27.60 25.69 -16.57
N ASP A 83 -26.56 26.52 -16.53
CA ASP A 83 -26.50 27.82 -15.80
C ASP A 83 -26.52 27.71 -14.25
N SER A 84 -25.96 26.63 -13.71
CA SER A 84 -25.78 26.47 -12.26
C SER A 84 -24.68 27.42 -11.74
N ASP A 85 -24.97 28.22 -10.72
CA ASP A 85 -24.00 29.17 -10.12
C ASP A 85 -23.37 28.61 -8.82
N ILE A 86 -23.32 27.27 -8.70
CA ILE A 86 -22.88 26.58 -7.47
C ILE A 86 -21.37 26.71 -7.28
N VAL A 87 -20.61 26.69 -8.39
CA VAL A 87 -19.15 26.70 -8.38
C VAL A 87 -18.65 27.68 -9.44
N GLY A 88 -17.93 28.72 -9.02
CA GLY A 88 -17.31 29.67 -9.94
C GLY A 88 -16.23 29.01 -10.82
N PRO A 89 -15.91 29.58 -12.00
CA PRO A 89 -14.97 28.98 -12.96
C PRO A 89 -13.58 28.68 -12.37
N GLN A 90 -13.06 29.56 -11.51
CA GLN A 90 -11.79 29.34 -10.82
C GLN A 90 -11.84 28.14 -9.88
N LEU A 91 -12.87 28.06 -9.03
CA LEU A 91 -13.02 26.97 -8.06
C LEU A 91 -13.24 25.62 -8.75
N TYR A 92 -13.94 25.60 -9.89
CA TYR A 92 -14.08 24.38 -10.70
C TYR A 92 -12.72 23.86 -11.21
N ASN A 93 -11.86 24.73 -11.72
CA ASN A 93 -10.54 24.34 -12.22
C ASN A 93 -9.61 23.84 -11.11
N GLU A 94 -9.69 24.46 -9.93
CA GLU A 94 -8.94 24.02 -8.75
C GLU A 94 -9.41 22.65 -8.26
N LEU A 95 -10.72 22.46 -8.11
CA LEU A 95 -11.30 21.19 -7.71
C LEU A 95 -10.98 20.07 -8.70
N PHE A 96 -11.06 20.35 -10.00
CA PHE A 96 -10.73 19.37 -11.04
C PHE A 96 -9.26 18.90 -10.95
N THR A 97 -8.32 19.85 -10.76
CA THR A 97 -6.89 19.53 -10.65
C THR A 97 -6.57 18.77 -9.37
N ASN A 98 -7.17 19.18 -8.25
CA ASN A 98 -6.99 18.53 -6.96
C ASN A 98 -7.57 17.11 -6.96
N HIS A 99 -8.77 16.94 -7.53
CA HIS A 99 -9.43 15.64 -7.64
C HIS A 99 -8.59 14.61 -8.40
N GLY A 100 -8.01 15.00 -9.55
CA GLY A 100 -7.13 14.13 -10.33
C GLY A 100 -5.85 13.77 -9.57
N SER A 101 -5.26 14.74 -8.86
CA SER A 101 -4.03 14.50 -8.09
C SER A 101 -4.26 13.55 -6.92
N VAL A 102 -5.35 13.73 -6.16
CA VAL A 102 -5.69 12.86 -5.03
C VAL A 102 -6.00 11.44 -5.48
N THR A 103 -6.76 11.27 -6.57
CA THR A 103 -7.12 9.91 -7.05
C THR A 103 -5.97 9.14 -7.70
N MET A 104 -4.99 9.84 -8.28
CA MET A 104 -3.85 9.19 -8.95
C MET A 104 -2.67 8.94 -8.00
N PHE A 105 -2.47 9.79 -6.99
CA PHE A 105 -1.26 9.76 -6.16
C PHE A 105 -1.46 9.37 -4.69
N LEU A 106 -2.70 9.33 -4.17
CA LEU A 106 -2.99 8.99 -2.76
C LEU A 106 -3.86 7.74 -2.64
#